data_AF-A0A6U2I101-F1
#
_entry.id   AF-A0A6U2I101-F1
#
_cell.length_a   1.000
_cell.length_b   1.000
_cell.length_c   1.000
_cell.angle_alpha   90.00
_cell.angle_beta   90.00
_cell.angle_gamma   90.00
#
_symmetry.space_group_name_H-M   'P 1'
#
loop_
_entity.id
_entity.type
_entity.pdbx_description
1 polymer ?
#
loop_
_entity_poly.entity_id
_entity_poly.type
_entity_poly.pdbx_seq_one_letter_code
_entity_poly.pdbx_strand_id
1 'polypeptide(L)'
;RAESRVMDMFSEDTDETERAATVIKDVEDERPLWKDFCHFLFTDGPILLFILLLAIVIGHGEGWSYTDTFYFAMITTTTVGYGDLEPQTQSMRLFAVFFIPLSVAVLANILGRIAGYYMDRQAAKNEKKFLQRELTLADLTAMDVDGDGSVTLGEFLSFMLVAMQKVDKEAIDELIELFEKLDADHSGAL
;
A
#
# COMPACT_ATOMS: atom_id res chain seq x y z
N ARG A 1 -34.13 -45.95 5.71
CA ARG A 1 -34.21 -45.08 4.50
C ARG A 1 -34.35 -43.60 4.86
N ALA A 2 -35.14 -43.25 5.89
CA ALA A 2 -35.20 -41.87 6.40
C ALA A 2 -33.91 -41.44 7.14
N GLU A 3 -33.31 -42.34 7.94
CA GLU A 3 -32.10 -42.03 8.73
C GLU A 3 -30.86 -41.76 7.87
N SER A 4 -30.66 -42.45 6.74
CA SER A 4 -29.50 -42.16 5.88
C SER A 4 -29.64 -40.80 5.19
N ARG A 5 -30.85 -40.39 4.84
CA ARG A 5 -31.12 -39.07 4.23
C ARG A 5 -30.90 -37.93 5.22
N VAL A 6 -31.21 -38.15 6.50
CA VAL A 6 -30.94 -37.17 7.56
C VAL A 6 -29.42 -37.08 7.82
N MET A 7 -28.72 -38.21 7.82
CA MET A 7 -27.26 -38.24 7.98
C MET A 7 -26.52 -37.56 6.81
N ASP A 8 -26.98 -37.79 5.58
CA ASP A 8 -26.44 -37.13 4.38
C ASP A 8 -26.64 -35.60 4.45
N MET A 9 -27.83 -35.15 4.88
CA MET A 9 -28.15 -33.73 5.03
C MET A 9 -27.30 -33.04 6.12
N PHE A 10 -26.99 -33.72 7.23
CA PHE A 10 -26.06 -33.21 8.25
C PHE A 10 -24.61 -33.21 7.78
N SER A 11 -24.22 -34.14 6.90
CA SER A 11 -22.86 -34.18 6.33
C SER A 11 -22.63 -33.08 5.29
N GLU A 12 -23.65 -32.69 4.54
CA GLU A 12 -23.60 -31.59 3.56
C GLU A 12 -23.48 -30.22 4.25
N ASP A 13 -24.28 -29.99 5.31
CA ASP A 13 -24.23 -28.76 6.12
C ASP A 13 -22.88 -28.59 6.85
N THR A 14 -22.28 -29.69 7.30
CA THR A 14 -20.96 -29.67 7.96
C THR A 14 -19.83 -29.39 6.97
N ASP A 15 -19.88 -29.92 5.76
CA ASP A 15 -18.88 -29.65 4.71
C ASP A 15 -18.99 -28.20 4.18
N GLU A 16 -20.20 -27.65 4.06
CA GLU A 16 -20.40 -26.23 3.71
C GLU A 16 -19.91 -25.28 4.80
N THR A 17 -20.19 -25.58 6.07
CA THR A 17 -19.71 -24.76 7.19
C THR A 17 -18.19 -24.85 7.36
N GLU A 18 -17.58 -26.02 7.12
CA GLU A 18 -16.13 -26.20 7.17
C GLU A 18 -15.44 -25.49 5.99
N ARG A 19 -16.02 -25.55 4.78
CA ARG A 19 -15.56 -24.79 3.60
C ARG A 19 -15.66 -23.29 3.82
N ALA A 20 -16.80 -22.80 4.32
CA ALA A 20 -16.99 -21.39 4.67
C ALA A 20 -15.97 -20.95 5.73
N ALA A 21 -15.73 -21.79 6.76
CA ALA A 21 -14.74 -21.51 7.78
C ALA A 21 -13.30 -21.48 7.23
N THR A 22 -12.92 -22.39 6.32
CA THR A 22 -11.60 -22.35 5.65
C THR A 22 -11.43 -21.14 4.74
N VAL A 23 -12.46 -20.75 3.99
CA VAL A 23 -12.43 -19.55 3.14
C VAL A 23 -12.28 -18.29 4.00
N ILE A 24 -12.96 -18.21 5.15
CA ILE A 24 -12.80 -17.11 6.11
C ILE A 24 -11.39 -17.13 6.72
N LYS A 25 -10.84 -18.31 7.02
CA LYS A 25 -9.49 -18.46 7.61
C LYS A 25 -8.37 -18.07 6.64
N ASP A 26 -8.51 -18.41 5.36
CA ASP A 26 -7.58 -18.00 4.29
C ASP A 26 -7.69 -16.49 4.00
N VAL A 27 -8.85 -15.88 4.28
CA VAL A 27 -9.06 -14.43 4.18
C VAL A 27 -8.42 -13.66 5.36
N GLU A 28 -8.20 -14.32 6.50
CA GLU A 28 -7.71 -13.74 7.77
C GLU A 28 -6.22 -13.99 8.05
N ASP A 29 -5.48 -14.70 7.19
CA ASP A 29 -4.01 -14.84 7.33
C ASP A 29 -3.29 -13.53 6.95
N GLU A 30 -3.56 -12.49 7.76
CA GLU A 30 -2.73 -11.31 7.82
C GLU A 30 -1.37 -11.77 8.36
N ARG A 31 -0.36 -11.81 7.49
CA ARG A 31 1.03 -12.09 7.89
C ARG A 31 1.33 -11.34 9.19
N PRO A 32 1.86 -12.02 10.22
CA PRO A 32 1.95 -11.41 11.53
C PRO A 32 2.89 -10.22 11.48
N LEU A 33 2.40 -9.06 11.96
CA LEU A 33 3.09 -7.75 11.94
C LEU A 33 4.56 -7.81 12.37
N TRP A 34 4.89 -8.68 13.32
CA TRP A 34 6.26 -8.82 13.82
C TRP A 34 7.23 -9.36 12.75
N LYS A 35 6.77 -10.17 11.78
CA LYS A 35 7.61 -10.63 10.65
C LYS A 35 7.96 -9.49 9.72
N ASP A 36 6.99 -8.63 9.40
CA ASP A 36 7.22 -7.43 8.58
C ASP A 36 8.17 -6.48 9.31
N PHE A 37 7.95 -6.25 10.61
CA PHE A 37 8.85 -5.47 11.44
C PHE A 37 10.28 -6.04 11.48
N CYS A 38 10.43 -7.36 11.65
CA CYS A 38 11.74 -8.01 11.59
C CYS A 38 12.39 -7.90 10.21
N HIS A 39 11.63 -7.99 9.12
CA HIS A 39 12.14 -7.81 7.77
C HIS A 39 12.61 -6.37 7.54
N PHE A 40 11.84 -5.37 7.99
CA PHE A 40 12.25 -3.96 7.97
C PHE A 40 13.52 -3.73 8.80
N LEU A 41 13.57 -4.23 10.04
CA LEU A 41 14.76 -4.11 10.89
C LEU A 41 16.00 -4.78 10.29
N PHE A 42 15.85 -5.95 9.68
CA PHE A 42 16.96 -6.66 9.07
C PHE A 42 17.46 -5.98 7.78
N THR A 43 16.54 -5.37 7.01
CA THR A 43 16.86 -4.72 5.73
C THR A 43 17.41 -3.31 5.94
N ASP A 44 16.74 -2.48 6.74
CA ASP A 44 17.07 -1.06 6.89
C ASP A 44 18.03 -0.80 8.08
N GLY A 45 18.10 -1.73 9.05
CA GLY A 45 18.98 -1.63 10.21
C GLY A 45 20.46 -1.44 9.88
N PRO A 46 21.07 -2.22 8.95
CA PRO A 46 22.47 -2.04 8.56
C PRO A 46 22.75 -0.65 7.94
N ILE A 47 21.80 -0.11 7.18
CA ILE A 47 21.93 1.20 6.54
C ILE A 47 21.84 2.31 7.59
N LEU A 48 20.91 2.21 8.54
CA LEU A 48 20.80 3.16 9.66
C LEU A 48 22.05 3.14 10.55
N LEU A 49 22.61 1.95 10.80
CA LEU A 49 23.89 1.80 11.50
C LEU A 49 25.02 2.49 10.72
N PHE A 50 25.08 2.32 9.41
CA PHE A 50 26.08 2.99 8.57
C PHE A 50 25.94 4.52 8.63
N ILE A 51 24.74 5.07 8.54
CA ILE A 51 24.48 6.50 8.71
C ILE A 51 24.93 6.99 10.09
N LEU A 52 24.63 6.23 11.15
CA LEU A 52 25.06 6.56 12.51
C LEU A 52 26.60 6.57 12.63
N LEU A 53 27.30 5.63 11.99
CA LEU A 53 28.76 5.61 11.95
C LEU A 53 29.34 6.84 11.24
N LEU A 54 28.75 7.27 10.13
CA LEU A 54 29.16 8.50 9.43
C LEU A 54 28.96 9.74 10.31
N ALA A 55 27.86 9.80 11.06
CA ALA A 55 27.63 10.88 12.02
C ALA A 55 28.67 10.86 13.16
N ILE A 56 29.07 9.68 13.64
CA ILE A 56 30.14 9.53 14.63
C ILE A 56 31.49 10.04 14.10
N VAL A 57 31.80 9.84 12.81
CA VAL A 57 33.01 10.42 12.19
C VAL A 57 32.99 11.95 12.26
N ILE A 58 31.85 12.58 11.94
CA ILE A 58 31.69 14.04 12.06
C ILE A 58 31.84 14.48 13.51
N GLY A 59 31.10 13.85 14.44
CA GLY A 59 31.13 14.21 15.85
C GLY A 59 32.52 14.07 16.47
N HIS A 60 33.25 12.99 16.15
CA HIS A 60 34.63 12.82 16.60
C HIS A 60 35.58 13.85 15.98
N GLY A 61 35.41 14.19 14.70
CA GLY A 61 36.20 15.21 14.01
C GLY A 61 35.99 16.63 14.55
N GLU A 62 34.79 16.92 15.08
CA GLU A 62 34.45 18.20 15.71
C GLU A 62 34.67 18.19 17.23
N GLY A 63 35.05 17.06 17.82
CA GLY A 63 35.25 16.93 19.27
C GLY A 63 33.95 16.98 20.09
N TRP A 64 32.83 16.63 19.47
CA TRP A 64 31.52 16.59 20.12
C TRP A 64 31.38 15.41 21.09
N SER A 65 30.52 15.58 22.09
CA SER A 65 30.13 14.48 22.96
C SER A 65 29.30 13.45 22.19
N TYR A 66 29.18 12.23 22.72
CA TYR A 66 28.33 11.19 22.12
C TYR A 66 26.86 11.63 22.03
N THR A 67 26.38 12.40 23.01
CA THR A 67 25.01 12.94 23.03
C THR A 67 24.81 13.99 21.94
N ASP A 68 25.76 14.90 21.77
CA ASP A 68 25.67 15.95 20.73
C ASP A 68 25.76 15.36 19.33
N THR A 69 26.61 14.34 19.17
CA THR A 69 26.75 13.57 17.92
C THR A 69 25.45 12.87 17.53
N PHE A 70 24.81 12.19 18.49
CA PHE A 70 23.53 11.52 18.27
C PHE A 70 22.42 12.54 17.98
N TYR A 71 22.40 13.64 18.72
CA TYR A 71 21.45 14.72 18.51
C TYR A 71 21.60 15.31 17.11
N PHE A 72 22.82 15.66 16.68
CA PHE A 72 23.12 16.12 15.32
C PHE A 72 22.62 15.12 14.27
N ALA A 73 22.96 13.82 14.43
CA ALA A 73 22.52 12.77 13.52
C ALA A 73 20.99 12.73 13.37
N MET A 74 20.26 12.83 14.49
CA MET A 74 18.80 12.80 14.51
C MET A 74 18.20 14.04 13.83
N ILE A 75 18.56 15.26 14.25
CA ILE A 75 17.95 16.49 13.74
C ILE A 75 18.26 16.72 12.26
N THR A 76 19.44 16.29 11.80
CA THR A 76 19.87 16.42 10.42
C THR A 76 19.18 15.39 9.54
N THR A 77 19.13 14.13 9.95
CA THR A 77 18.47 13.07 9.17
C THR A 77 16.96 13.31 9.08
N THR A 78 16.34 13.78 10.18
CA THR A 78 14.91 14.14 10.23
C THR A 78 14.57 15.48 9.59
N THR A 79 15.56 16.19 9.03
CA THR A 79 15.39 17.51 8.40
C THR A 79 14.83 18.60 9.31
N VAL A 80 14.93 18.43 10.64
CA VAL A 80 14.55 19.45 11.61
C VAL A 80 15.55 20.61 11.59
N GLY A 81 16.84 20.28 11.67
CA GLY A 81 17.95 21.21 11.39
C GLY A 81 17.92 22.53 12.17
N TYR A 82 17.94 22.49 13.51
CA TYR A 82 17.96 23.72 14.34
C TYR A 82 19.18 24.63 14.10
N GLY A 83 20.30 24.07 13.64
CA GLY A 83 21.53 24.82 13.34
C GLY A 83 22.35 25.23 14.57
N ASP A 84 22.02 24.68 15.73
CA ASP A 84 22.76 24.84 16.99
C ASP A 84 24.04 24.00 17.04
N LEU A 85 24.03 22.84 16.36
CA LEU A 85 25.20 22.00 16.13
C LEU A 85 25.46 21.85 14.64
N GLU A 86 26.64 22.31 14.21
CA GLU A 86 27.07 22.27 12.81
C GLU A 86 28.59 22.08 12.72
N PRO A 87 29.12 21.33 11.73
CA PRO A 87 30.55 21.14 11.58
C PRO A 87 31.28 22.45 11.32
N GLN A 88 32.32 22.75 12.09
CA GLN A 88 33.10 23.97 11.95
C GLN A 88 34.38 23.74 11.14
N THR A 89 34.91 22.52 11.18
CA THR A 89 36.15 22.15 10.49
C THR A 89 35.90 21.97 9.00
N GLN A 90 36.80 22.49 8.16
CA GLN A 90 36.66 22.41 6.69
C GLN A 90 36.51 20.98 6.17
N SER A 91 37.24 20.01 6.75
CA SER A 91 37.16 18.59 6.38
C SER A 91 35.80 17.99 6.73
N MET A 92 35.27 18.28 7.92
CA MET A 92 33.97 17.76 8.36
C MET A 92 32.80 18.44 7.65
N ARG A 93 32.91 19.73 7.30
CA ARG A 93 31.94 20.41 6.43
C ARG A 93 31.87 19.74 5.06
N LEU A 94 33.02 19.44 4.45
CA LEU A 94 33.04 18.73 3.17
C LEU A 94 32.41 17.34 3.29
N PHE A 95 32.67 16.64 4.39
CA PHE A 95 32.05 15.33 4.65
C PHE A 95 30.53 15.45 4.84
N ALA A 96 30.06 16.45 5.58
CA ALA A 96 28.65 16.73 5.81
C ALA A 96 27.88 17.01 4.51
N VAL A 97 28.50 17.68 3.53
CA VAL A 97 27.88 17.92 2.22
C VAL A 97 27.45 16.63 1.51
N PHE A 98 28.21 15.53 1.68
CA PHE A 98 27.83 14.23 1.11
C PHE A 98 26.93 13.41 2.05
N PHE A 99 27.16 13.51 3.35
CA PHE A 99 26.42 12.78 4.37
C PHE A 99 24.94 13.22 4.46
N ILE A 100 24.67 14.53 4.45
CA ILE A 100 23.32 15.07 4.69
C ILE A 100 22.33 14.64 3.60
N PRO A 101 22.61 14.81 2.29
CA PRO A 101 21.68 14.34 1.26
C PRO A 101 21.47 12.83 1.31
N LEU A 102 22.53 12.07 1.63
CA LEU A 102 22.46 10.62 1.74
C LEU A 102 21.55 10.19 2.90
N SER A 103 21.70 10.79 4.09
CA SER A 103 20.89 10.45 5.26
C SER A 103 19.42 10.80 5.05
N VAL A 104 19.13 11.96 4.45
CA VAL A 104 17.76 12.39 4.12
C VAL A 104 17.13 11.47 3.07
N ALA A 105 17.88 11.08 2.03
CA ALA A 105 17.39 10.15 1.01
C ALA A 105 17.04 8.78 1.61
N VAL A 106 17.87 8.26 2.53
CA VAL A 106 17.58 7.02 3.25
C VAL A 106 16.30 7.14 4.07
N LEU A 107 16.14 8.22 4.84
CA LEU A 107 14.92 8.43 5.63
C LEU A 107 13.67 8.51 4.74
N ALA A 108 13.75 9.25 3.63
CA ALA A 108 12.65 9.36 2.68
C ALA A 108 12.24 8.00 2.09
N ASN A 109 13.22 7.14 1.77
CA ASN A 109 12.95 5.79 1.28
C ASN A 109 12.26 4.93 2.36
N ILE A 110 12.71 5.00 3.61
CA ILE A 110 12.10 4.25 4.73
C ILE A 110 10.65 4.71 4.93
N LEU A 111 10.40 6.02 4.97
CA LEU A 111 9.06 6.57 5.11
C LEU A 111 8.15 6.17 3.93
N GLY A 112 8.67 6.23 2.71
CA GLY A 112 7.94 5.80 1.50
C GLY A 112 7.57 4.32 1.54
N ARG A 113 8.46 3.45 2.02
CA ARG A 113 8.17 2.02 2.21
C ARG A 113 7.12 1.76 3.27
N ILE A 114 7.18 2.47 4.40
CA ILE A 114 6.17 2.36 5.47
C ILE A 114 4.80 2.83 4.95
N ALA A 115 4.77 3.95 4.22
CA ALA A 115 3.56 4.46 3.60
C ALA A 115 2.98 3.47 2.58
N GLY A 116 3.81 2.92 1.68
CA GLY A 116 3.41 1.91 0.71
C GLY A 116 2.84 0.66 1.38
N TYR A 117 3.51 0.15 2.42
CA TYR A 117 3.01 -0.98 3.21
C TYR A 117 1.62 -0.71 3.82
N TYR A 118 1.41 0.47 4.39
CA TYR A 118 0.12 0.86 4.94
C TYR A 118 -0.96 0.98 3.85
N MET A 119 -0.62 1.58 2.71
CA MET A 119 -1.51 1.74 1.56
C MET A 119 -1.92 0.39 0.98
N ASP A 120 -0.99 -0.53 0.77
CA ASP A 120 -1.27 -1.87 0.23
C ASP A 120 -2.22 -2.65 1.14
N ARG A 121 -1.98 -2.57 2.46
CA ARG A 121 -2.83 -3.24 3.44
C ARG A 121 -4.22 -2.61 3.50
N GLN A 122 -4.31 -1.29 3.37
CA GLN A 122 -5.59 -0.60 3.34
C GLN A 122 -6.35 -0.90 2.03
N ALA A 123 -5.66 -0.94 0.89
CA ALA A 123 -6.23 -1.27 -0.41
C ALA A 123 -6.82 -2.69 -0.40
N ALA A 124 -6.08 -3.68 0.11
CA ALA A 124 -6.59 -5.05 0.22
C ALA A 124 -7.82 -5.17 1.14
N LYS A 125 -7.86 -4.40 2.24
CA LYS A 125 -9.03 -4.35 3.13
C LYS A 125 -10.22 -3.66 2.47
N ASN A 126 -9.98 -2.57 1.76
CA ASN A 126 -11.01 -1.82 1.07
C ASN A 126 -11.62 -2.64 -0.07
N GLU A 127 -10.80 -3.35 -0.85
CA GLU A 127 -11.26 -4.23 -1.93
C GLU A 127 -12.17 -5.35 -1.38
N LYS A 128 -11.76 -6.04 -0.32
CA LYS A 128 -12.59 -7.08 0.31
C LYS A 128 -13.91 -6.52 0.86
N LYS A 129 -13.85 -5.39 1.57
CA LYS A 129 -15.05 -4.72 2.10
C LYS A 129 -15.98 -4.24 0.98
N PHE A 130 -15.41 -3.80 -0.13
CA PHE A 130 -16.16 -3.34 -1.29
C PHE A 130 -16.88 -4.50 -1.98
N LEU A 131 -16.21 -5.63 -2.18
CA LEU A 131 -16.80 -6.82 -2.81
C LEU A 131 -17.87 -7.50 -1.94
N GLN A 132 -17.78 -7.36 -0.62
CA GLN A 132 -18.74 -7.94 0.32
C GLN A 132 -19.93 -7.03 0.63
N ARG A 133 -19.92 -5.77 0.18
CA ARG A 133 -21.05 -4.86 0.40
C ARG A 133 -22.21 -5.24 -0.53
N GLU A 134 -23.43 -5.05 -0.06
CA GLU A 134 -24.60 -5.17 -0.92
C GLU A 134 -24.63 -3.98 -1.90
N LEU A 135 -24.95 -4.28 -3.17
CA LEU A 135 -25.19 -3.25 -4.19
C LEU A 135 -26.42 -2.45 -3.81
N THR A 136 -26.24 -1.14 -3.65
CA THR A 136 -27.36 -0.24 -3.36
C THR A 136 -28.00 0.25 -4.66
N LEU A 137 -29.25 0.70 -4.56
CA LEU A 137 -29.96 1.32 -5.69
C LEU A 137 -29.19 2.55 -6.22
N ALA A 138 -28.55 3.31 -5.34
CA ALA A 138 -27.70 4.45 -5.72
C ALA A 138 -26.47 4.02 -6.52
N ASP A 139 -25.86 2.87 -6.21
CA ASP A 139 -24.75 2.32 -6.99
C ASP A 139 -25.23 1.89 -8.39
N LEU A 140 -26.42 1.27 -8.49
CA LEU A 140 -27.00 0.88 -9.78
C LEU A 140 -27.32 2.10 -10.65
N THR A 141 -27.89 3.16 -10.06
CA THR A 141 -28.17 4.41 -10.78
C THR A 141 -26.89 5.16 -11.16
N ALA A 142 -25.81 5.03 -10.39
CA ALA A 142 -24.52 5.63 -10.75
C ALA A 142 -23.76 4.83 -11.82
N MET A 143 -24.12 3.56 -12.01
CA MET A 143 -23.50 2.63 -12.96
C MET A 143 -24.19 2.65 -14.32
N ASP A 144 -25.49 2.95 -14.36
CA ASP A 144 -26.27 3.24 -15.56
C ASP A 144 -25.77 4.56 -16.18
N VAL A 145 -24.81 4.47 -17.10
CA VAL A 145 -24.14 5.64 -17.71
C VAL A 145 -24.99 6.19 -18.85
N ASP A 146 -25.69 5.32 -19.58
CA ASP A 146 -26.51 5.70 -20.72
C ASP A 146 -27.96 6.10 -20.34
N GLY A 147 -28.37 5.82 -19.10
CA GLY A 147 -29.65 6.22 -18.54
C GLY A 147 -30.83 5.38 -19.04
N ASP A 148 -30.59 4.17 -19.53
CA ASP A 148 -31.62 3.29 -20.07
C ASP A 148 -32.45 2.56 -18.98
N GLY A 149 -32.04 2.69 -17.72
CA GLY A 149 -32.69 2.10 -16.56
C GLY A 149 -32.32 0.64 -16.30
N SER A 150 -31.38 0.09 -17.05
CA SER A 150 -30.76 -1.20 -16.87
C SER A 150 -29.25 -1.04 -16.63
N VAL A 151 -28.58 -2.13 -16.26
CA VAL A 151 -27.13 -2.14 -16.07
C VAL A 151 -26.56 -3.28 -16.87
N THR A 152 -25.74 -2.95 -17.85
CA THR A 152 -25.04 -3.94 -18.68
C THR A 152 -23.79 -4.50 -17.98
N LEU A 153 -23.28 -5.62 -18.49
CA LEU A 153 -22.02 -6.19 -17.98
C LEU A 153 -20.84 -5.21 -18.17
N GLY A 154 -20.84 -4.43 -19.26
CA GLY A 154 -19.81 -3.43 -19.52
C GLY A 154 -19.82 -2.31 -18.48
N GLU A 155 -20.98 -1.73 -18.21
CA GLU A 155 -21.17 -0.70 -17.17
C GLU A 155 -20.81 -1.21 -15.78
N PHE A 156 -21.26 -2.42 -15.45
CA PHE A 156 -20.90 -3.08 -14.20
C PHE A 156 -19.40 -3.26 -14.04
N LEU A 157 -18.72 -3.79 -15.07
CA LEU A 157 -17.28 -4.00 -15.02
C LEU A 157 -16.52 -2.68 -14.97
N SER A 158 -16.89 -1.67 -15.75
CA SER A 158 -16.28 -0.34 -15.74
C SER A 158 -16.39 0.31 -14.36
N PHE A 159 -17.60 0.30 -13.77
CA PHE A 159 -17.81 0.82 -12.42
C PHE A 159 -17.00 0.03 -11.38
N MET A 160 -17.02 -1.30 -11.45
CA MET A 160 -16.30 -2.17 -10.51
C MET A 160 -14.78 -1.94 -10.57
N LEU A 161 -14.22 -1.79 -11.77
CA LEU A 161 -12.79 -1.55 -11.98
C LEU A 161 -12.34 -0.17 -11.46
N VAL A 162 -13.13 0.87 -11.70
CA VAL A 162 -12.85 2.23 -11.22
C VAL A 162 -13.03 2.30 -9.70
N ALA A 163 -14.11 1.72 -9.17
CA ALA A 163 -14.39 1.74 -7.74
C ALA A 163 -13.37 0.94 -6.90
N MET A 164 -12.77 -0.11 -7.49
CA MET A 164 -11.66 -0.85 -6.89
C MET A 164 -10.28 -0.20 -7.11
N GLN A 165 -10.22 0.97 -7.77
CA GLN A 165 -8.97 1.66 -8.13
C GLN A 165 -7.99 0.78 -8.93
N LYS A 166 -8.51 -0.16 -9.73
CA LYS A 166 -7.67 -0.98 -10.62
C LYS A 166 -7.36 -0.25 -11.93
N VAL A 167 -8.26 0.64 -12.33
CA VAL A 167 -8.18 1.44 -13.54
C VAL A 167 -8.71 2.84 -13.20
N ASP A 168 -8.01 3.88 -13.65
CA ASP A 168 -8.47 5.25 -13.53
C ASP A 168 -9.64 5.50 -14.48
N LYS A 169 -10.55 6.42 -14.12
CA LYS A 169 -11.74 6.70 -14.94
C LYS A 169 -11.34 7.18 -16.33
N GLU A 170 -10.31 8.01 -16.39
CA GLU A 170 -9.77 8.57 -17.63
C GLU A 170 -9.31 7.46 -18.60
N ALA A 171 -8.70 6.39 -18.08
CA ALA A 171 -8.28 5.26 -18.91
C ALA A 171 -9.47 4.46 -19.45
N ILE A 172 -10.56 4.35 -18.68
CA ILE A 172 -11.81 3.74 -19.17
C ILE A 172 -12.43 4.61 -20.28
N ASP A 173 -12.49 5.92 -20.09
CA ASP A 173 -13.05 6.86 -21.07
C ASP A 173 -12.24 6.81 -22.38
N GLU A 174 -10.90 6.76 -22.32
CA GLU A 174 -10.03 6.59 -23.49
C GLU A 174 -10.28 5.26 -24.23
N LEU A 175 -10.51 4.17 -23.50
CA LEU A 175 -10.80 2.86 -24.10
C LEU A 175 -12.18 2.82 -24.75
N ILE A 176 -13.17 3.50 -24.17
CA ILE A 176 -14.50 3.65 -24.75
C ILE A 176 -14.42 4.47 -26.06
N GLU A 177 -13.73 5.61 -26.06
CA GLU A 177 -13.52 6.41 -27.29
C GLU A 177 -12.81 5.59 -28.38
N LEU A 178 -11.82 4.77 -27.99
CA LEU A 178 -11.13 3.88 -28.92
C LEU A 178 -12.07 2.82 -29.50
N PHE A 179 -12.94 2.23 -28.68
CA PHE A 179 -13.93 1.26 -29.11
C PHE A 179 -14.92 1.89 -30.09
N GLU A 180 -15.50 3.05 -29.76
CA GLU A 180 -16.45 3.77 -30.63
C GLU A 180 -15.85 4.13 -31.99
N LYS A 181 -14.55 4.46 -32.02
CA LYS A 181 -13.84 4.74 -33.27
C LYS A 181 -13.69 3.49 -34.15
N LEU A 182 -13.62 2.30 -33.55
CA LEU A 182 -13.48 1.03 -34.26
C LEU A 182 -14.85 0.44 -34.64
N ASP A 183 -15.88 0.68 -33.83
CA ASP A 183 -17.27 0.30 -34.06
C ASP A 183 -17.93 1.24 -35.08
N ALA A 184 -17.54 1.09 -36.35
CA ALA A 184 -17.98 1.96 -37.43
C ALA A 184 -19.48 1.85 -37.75
N ASP A 185 -20.15 0.77 -37.35
CA ASP A 185 -21.59 0.58 -37.51
C ASP A 185 -22.40 0.89 -36.25
N HIS A 186 -21.73 1.29 -35.15
CA HIS A 186 -22.32 1.57 -33.84
C HIS A 186 -23.22 0.43 -33.36
N SER A 187 -22.84 -0.80 -33.68
CA SER A 187 -23.61 -2.00 -33.33
C SER A 187 -23.41 -2.39 -31.87
N GLY A 188 -22.41 -1.82 -31.18
CA GLY A 188 -21.97 -2.25 -29.86
C GLY A 188 -21.09 -3.50 -29.92
N ALA A 189 -20.61 -3.87 -31.10
CA ALA A 189 -19.73 -5.01 -31.35
C ALA A 189 -18.67 -4.66 -32.41
N LEU A 190 -17.50 -5.29 -32.32
CA LEU A 190 -16.40 -5.12 -33.29
C LEU A 190 -16.34 -6.27 -34.30
#